data_AF-A0A6S7BWF7-F1
#
_entry.id   AF-A0A6S7BWF7-F1
#
_cell.length_a   1.000
_cell.length_b   1.000
_cell.length_c   1.000
_cell.angle_alpha   90.00
_cell.angle_beta   90.00
_cell.angle_gamma   90.00
#
_symmetry.space_group_name_H-M   'P 1'
#
loop_
_entity.id
_entity.type
_entity.pdbx_description
1 polymer ?
#
loop_
_entity_poly.entity_id
_entity_poly.type
_entity_poly.pdbx_seq_one_letter_code
_entity_poly.pdbx_strand_id
1 'polypeptide(L)'
;MMDGMSVKPTGDVDCVFVAMMLPHHQRAIDMAQAELRYGHNEQLRRIAQEIVVEQQQEIFAMHLALRLPLPPSAPAPDQQKPASIPAAHAHPTSHHGMQMNMPNPTQ
;
A
#
# COMPACT_ATOMS: atom_id res chain seq x y z
N MET A 1 -18.09 46.00 2.17
CA MET A 1 -19.29 45.15 2.06
C MET A 1 -19.06 44.25 0.86
N MET A 2 -18.70 42.97 1.10
CA MET A 2 -18.56 42.00 0.02
C MET A 2 -19.93 41.33 -0.19
N ASP A 3 -20.78 42.01 -0.95
CA ASP A 3 -21.94 41.42 -1.61
C ASP A 3 -21.46 40.48 -2.71
N GLY A 4 -21.79 39.19 -2.65
CA GLY A 4 -21.74 38.37 -3.86
C GLY A 4 -21.37 36.89 -3.74
N MET A 5 -21.06 36.33 -2.58
CA MET A 5 -20.90 34.87 -2.48
C MET A 5 -22.23 34.18 -2.12
N SER A 6 -23.30 34.58 -2.81
CA SER A 6 -24.55 33.80 -2.82
C SER A 6 -24.33 32.60 -3.74
N VAL A 7 -23.69 31.56 -3.18
CA VAL A 7 -23.83 30.22 -3.74
C VAL A 7 -25.27 29.84 -3.49
N LYS A 8 -26.09 30.00 -4.53
CA LYS A 8 -27.43 29.41 -4.58
C LYS A 8 -27.24 27.93 -4.20
N PRO A 9 -27.91 27.37 -3.16
CA PRO A 9 -27.79 25.95 -2.85
C PRO A 9 -28.49 25.16 -3.95
N THR A 10 -27.83 25.02 -5.09
CA THR A 10 -28.27 24.19 -6.21
C THR A 10 -27.65 22.83 -6.02
N GLY A 11 -28.44 21.89 -5.54
CA GLY A 11 -28.07 20.48 -5.51
C GLY A 11 -27.53 20.06 -4.15
N ASP A 12 -28.25 19.11 -3.57
CA ASP A 12 -27.90 18.25 -2.44
C ASP A 12 -26.45 18.38 -1.91
N VAL A 13 -26.32 18.92 -0.70
CA VAL A 13 -25.03 19.09 -0.01
C VAL A 13 -24.35 17.74 0.24
N ASP A 14 -25.13 16.66 0.42
CA ASP A 14 -24.58 15.32 0.62
C ASP A 14 -23.88 14.85 -0.65
N CYS A 15 -24.49 15.11 -1.82
CA CYS A 15 -23.87 14.83 -3.12
C CYS A 15 -22.58 15.61 -3.34
N VAL A 16 -22.54 16.90 -2.97
CA VAL A 16 -21.33 17.73 -3.09
C VAL A 16 -20.23 17.24 -2.15
N PHE A 17 -20.58 16.91 -0.91
CA PHE A 17 -19.66 16.37 0.08
C PHE A 17 -19.03 15.06 -0.41
N VAL A 18 -19.86 14.10 -0.82
CA VAL A 18 -19.37 12.79 -1.31
C VAL A 18 -18.54 12.93 -2.59
N ALA A 19 -18.94 13.81 -3.51
CA ALA A 19 -18.19 14.06 -4.74
C ALA A 19 -16.78 14.62 -4.46
N MET A 20 -16.60 15.38 -3.38
CA MET A 20 -15.29 15.86 -2.95
C MET A 20 -14.52 14.84 -2.13
N MET A 21 -15.20 14.11 -1.24
CA MET A 21 -14.53 13.22 -0.28
C MET A 21 -14.09 11.90 -0.90
N LEU A 22 -14.85 11.30 -1.82
CA LEU A 22 -14.40 10.06 -2.48
C LEU A 22 -12.99 10.16 -3.10
N PRO A 23 -12.70 11.14 -3.98
CA PRO A 23 -11.35 11.26 -4.54
C PRO A 23 -10.31 11.71 -3.51
N HIS A 24 -10.70 12.45 -2.46
CA HIS A 24 -9.79 12.82 -1.38
C HIS A 24 -9.32 11.58 -0.59
N HIS A 25 -10.25 10.71 -0.21
CA HIS A 25 -9.96 9.47 0.52
C HIS A 25 -9.16 8.49 -0.34
N GLN A 26 -9.47 8.37 -1.63
CA GLN A 26 -8.68 7.52 -2.54
C GLN A 26 -7.22 7.99 -2.63
N ARG A 27 -6.96 9.29 -2.76
CA ARG A 27 -5.58 9.81 -2.75
C ARG A 27 -4.85 9.53 -1.44
N ALA A 28 -5.53 9.63 -0.30
CA ALA A 28 -4.95 9.29 1.00
C ALA A 28 -4.57 7.80 1.06
N ILE A 29 -5.42 6.91 0.54
CA ILE A 29 -5.12 5.47 0.42
C ILE A 29 -3.91 5.24 -0.48
N ASP A 30 -3.85 5.88 -1.65
CA ASP A 30 -2.75 5.69 -2.59
C ASP A 30 -1.39 6.12 -1.98
N MET A 31 -1.38 7.23 -1.23
CA MET A 31 -0.21 7.71 -0.50
C MET A 31 0.16 6.79 0.67
N ALA A 32 -0.81 6.35 1.46
CA ALA A 32 -0.58 5.41 2.55
C ALA A 32 -0.01 4.08 2.02
N GLN A 33 -0.53 3.56 0.91
CA GLN A 33 0.03 2.38 0.26
C GLN A 33 1.46 2.60 -0.25
N ALA A 34 1.81 3.81 -0.71
CA ALA A 34 3.19 4.13 -1.07
C ALA A 34 4.11 4.10 0.16
N GLU A 35 3.68 4.67 1.30
CA GLU A 35 4.42 4.59 2.57
C GLU A 35 4.59 3.14 3.03
N LEU A 36 3.58 2.28 2.87
CA LEU A 36 3.69 0.87 3.22
C LEU A 36 4.67 0.09 2.34
N ARG A 37 4.80 0.47 1.06
CA ARG A 37 5.69 -0.19 0.10
C ARG A 37 7.13 0.31 0.17
N TYR A 38 7.31 1.61 0.39
CA TYR A 38 8.61 2.28 0.21
C TYR A 38 9.12 2.98 1.47
N GLY A 39 8.27 3.17 2.47
CA GLY A 39 8.62 3.81 3.74
C GLY A 39 9.49 2.92 4.63
N HIS A 40 10.23 3.58 5.51
CA HIS A 40 11.18 2.92 6.43
C HIS A 40 10.91 3.26 7.90
N ASN A 41 10.04 4.22 8.19
CA ASN A 41 9.69 4.60 9.55
C ASN A 41 8.51 3.74 10.05
N GLU A 42 8.76 2.90 11.04
CA GLU A 42 7.75 1.96 11.56
C GLU A 42 6.50 2.66 12.13
N GLN A 43 6.64 3.85 12.73
CA GLN A 43 5.48 4.61 13.21
C GLN A 43 4.65 5.13 12.04
N LEU A 44 5.28 5.68 11.00
CA LEU A 44 4.57 6.18 9.82
C LEU A 44 3.89 5.05 9.05
N ARG A 45 4.52 3.87 8.98
CA ARG A 45 3.92 2.68 8.39
C ARG A 45 2.70 2.19 9.16
N ARG A 46 2.68 2.28 10.49
CA ARG A 46 1.47 1.98 11.28
C ARG A 46 0.34 2.97 10.99
N ILE A 47 0.64 4.26 10.98
CA ILE A 47 -0.33 5.30 10.61
C ILE A 47 -0.87 5.05 9.20
N ALA A 48 -0.02 4.64 8.25
CA ALA A 48 -0.45 4.31 6.90
C ALA A 48 -1.40 3.09 6.85
N GLN A 49 -1.19 2.07 7.69
CA GLN A 49 -2.15 0.94 7.80
C GLN A 49 -3.51 1.42 8.29
N GLU A 50 -3.53 2.26 9.33
CA GLU A 50 -4.75 2.85 9.89
C GLU A 50 -5.51 3.67 8.82
N ILE A 51 -4.81 4.56 8.11
CA ILE A 51 -5.38 5.34 7.01
C ILE A 51 -6.01 4.44 5.94
N VAL A 52 -5.34 3.36 5.54
CA VAL A 52 -5.91 2.46 4.52
C VAL A 52 -7.23 1.85 4.99
N VAL A 53 -7.31 1.41 6.25
CA VAL A 53 -8.51 0.78 6.81
C VAL A 53 -9.65 1.79 6.97
N GLU A 54 -9.38 2.92 7.64
CA GLU A 54 -10.40 3.92 7.96
C GLU A 54 -10.98 4.56 6.70
N GLN A 55 -10.12 5.00 5.77
CA GLN A 55 -10.57 5.69 4.56
C GLN A 55 -11.34 4.75 3.61
N GLN A 56 -11.03 3.44 3.60
CA GLN A 56 -11.82 2.46 2.85
C GLN A 56 -13.23 2.27 3.43
N GLN A 57 -13.34 2.25 4.77
CA GLN A 57 -14.64 2.16 5.44
C GLN A 57 -15.50 3.40 5.16
N GLU A 58 -14.89 4.58 5.15
CA GLU A 58 -15.60 5.83 4.84
C GLU A 58 -16.02 5.91 3.37
N ILE A 59 -15.20 5.44 2.42
CA ILE A 59 -15.60 5.30 1.02
C ILE A 59 -16.84 4.40 0.91
N PHE A 60 -16.84 3.26 1.59
CA PHE A 60 -17.99 2.36 1.61
C PHE A 60 -19.23 3.03 2.21
N ALA A 61 -19.07 3.72 3.34
CA ALA A 61 -20.16 4.42 4.02
C ALA A 61 -20.76 5.53 3.14
N MET A 62 -19.93 6.30 2.43
CA MET A 62 -20.39 7.34 1.50
C MET A 62 -21.15 6.76 0.30
N HIS A 63 -20.70 5.63 -0.25
CA HIS A 63 -21.44 4.95 -1.32
C HIS A 63 -22.80 4.47 -0.81
N LEU A 64 -22.84 3.88 0.38
CA LEU A 64 -24.09 3.42 0.97
C LEU A 64 -25.06 4.59 1.24
N ALA A 65 -24.56 5.71 1.76
CA ALA A 65 -25.35 6.89 2.08
C ALA A 65 -26.10 7.45 0.85
N LEU A 66 -25.44 7.50 -0.31
CA LEU A 66 -26.04 7.98 -1.56
C LEU A 66 -26.57 6.88 -2.48
N ARG A 67 -26.62 5.62 -2.01
CA ARG A 67 -27.00 4.44 -2.80
C ARG A 67 -26.21 4.30 -4.10
N LEU A 68 -24.94 4.67 -4.08
CA LEU A 68 -24.01 4.45 -5.19
C LEU A 68 -23.62 2.96 -5.26
N PRO A 69 -23.21 2.46 -6.44
CA PRO A 69 -22.66 1.12 -6.56
C PRO A 69 -21.48 0.94 -5.61
N LEU A 70 -21.52 -0.06 -4.73
CA LEU A 70 -20.45 -0.29 -3.76
C LEU A 70 -19.13 -0.61 -4.48
N PRO A 71 -17.98 -0.14 -3.97
CA PRO A 71 -16.69 -0.52 -4.52
C PRO A 71 -16.51 -2.04 -4.39
N PRO A 72 -15.76 -2.69 -5.30
CA PRO A 72 -15.41 -4.09 -5.13
C PRO A 72 -14.74 -4.25 -3.77
N SER A 73 -15.18 -5.24 -2.98
CA SER A 73 -14.59 -5.53 -1.68
C SER A 73 -13.07 -5.65 -1.86
N ALA A 74 -12.31 -4.74 -1.23
CA ALA A 74 -10.87 -4.76 -1.32
C ALA A 74 -10.36 -6.14 -0.87
N PRO A 75 -9.35 -6.72 -1.53
CA PRO A 75 -8.75 -7.95 -1.04
C PRO A 75 -8.25 -7.71 0.39
N ALA A 76 -8.58 -8.63 1.29
CA ALA A 76 -8.17 -8.54 2.68
C ALA A 76 -6.63 -8.39 2.79
N PRO A 77 -6.11 -7.67 3.81
CA PRO A 77 -4.67 -7.40 3.97
C PRO A 77 -3.76 -8.65 3.99
N ASP A 78 -4.33 -9.84 4.20
CA ASP A 78 -3.61 -11.11 4.22
C ASP A 78 -3.09 -11.60 2.85
N GLN A 79 -3.40 -10.92 1.74
CA GLN A 79 -2.93 -11.33 0.41
C GLN A 79 -1.67 -10.62 -0.10
N GLN A 80 -1.01 -9.77 0.70
CA GLN A 80 0.36 -9.37 0.41
C GLN A 80 1.31 -10.53 0.68
N LYS A 81 1.40 -11.44 -0.30
CA LYS A 81 2.39 -12.51 -0.37
C LYS A 81 3.77 -11.90 -0.05
N PRO A 82 4.49 -12.38 0.98
CA PRO A 82 5.80 -11.83 1.28
C PRO A 82 6.69 -12.03 0.05
N ALA A 83 7.27 -10.92 -0.43
CA ALA A 83 8.25 -10.94 -1.49
C ALA A 83 9.33 -11.95 -1.11
N SER A 84 9.49 -12.98 -1.94
CA SER A 84 10.53 -13.98 -1.76
C SER A 84 11.89 -13.29 -1.83
N ILE A 85 12.56 -13.14 -0.68
CA ILE A 85 13.94 -12.68 -0.62
C ILE A 85 14.79 -13.78 -1.27
N PRO A 86 15.53 -13.55 -2.37
CA PRO A 86 16.49 -14.53 -2.83
C PRO A 86 17.65 -14.53 -1.82
N ALA A 87 17.98 -15.72 -1.32
CA ALA A 87 19.10 -15.92 -0.40
C ALA A 87 20.38 -15.29 -0.97
N ALA A 88 21.08 -14.56 -0.10
CA ALA A 88 22.38 -13.97 -0.36
C ALA A 88 23.35 -15.04 -0.88
N HIS A 89 23.88 -14.82 -2.08
CA HIS A 89 25.02 -15.58 -2.57
C HIS A 89 26.26 -15.07 -1.83
N ALA A 90 26.65 -15.80 -0.79
CA ALA A 90 27.91 -15.61 -0.11
C ALA A 90 29.06 -15.95 -1.07
N HIS A 91 30.00 -15.01 -1.22
CA HIS A 91 31.32 -15.27 -1.81
C HIS A 91 32.12 -16.24 -0.92
N PRO A 92 32.78 -17.27 -1.47
CA PRO A 92 33.94 -17.85 -0.83
C PRO A 92 35.22 -17.25 -1.43
N THR A 93 36.04 -16.76 -0.52
CA THR A 93 37.42 -16.31 -0.68
C THR A 93 38.33 -17.36 -1.30
N SER A 94 39.31 -16.85 -2.06
CA SER A 94 40.42 -17.53 -2.72
C SER A 94 41.22 -18.48 -1.79
N HIS A 95 41.52 -19.71 -2.24
CA HIS A 95 42.72 -20.42 -1.79
C HIS A 95 43.40 -21.12 -2.97
N HIS A 96 44.59 -20.60 -3.27
CA HIS A 96 45.57 -21.05 -4.24
C HIS A 96 46.22 -22.37 -3.79
N GLY A 97 46.37 -23.32 -4.73
CA GLY A 97 47.38 -24.37 -4.80
C GLY A 97 47.81 -25.15 -3.55
N MET A 98 47.61 -26.47 -3.57
CA MET A 98 48.71 -27.43 -3.43
C MET A 98 48.20 -28.82 -3.86
N GLN A 99 48.66 -29.26 -5.02
CA GLN A 99 48.40 -30.56 -5.62
C GLN A 99 49.29 -31.60 -4.93
N MET A 100 48.70 -32.59 -4.25
CA MET A 100 49.43 -33.77 -3.77
C MET A 100 48.91 -35.00 -4.50
N ASN A 101 49.73 -35.49 -5.43
CA ASN A 101 49.52 -36.67 -6.26
C ASN A 101 49.74 -37.94 -5.42
N MET A 102 48.68 -38.69 -5.11
CA MET A 102 48.77 -40.04 -4.54
C MET A 102 48.57 -41.09 -5.64
N PRO A 103 49.43 -42.12 -5.75
CA PRO A 103 49.23 -43.21 -6.70
C PRO A 103 48.22 -44.26 -6.19
N ASN A 104 47.42 -44.77 -7.12
CA ASN A 104 46.43 -45.84 -6.95
C ASN A 104 47.11 -47.22 -6.88
N PRO A 105 46.86 -48.08 -5.87
CA PRO A 105 47.17 -49.49 -5.96
C PRO A 105 45.97 -50.25 -6.58
N THR A 106 46.18 -50.78 -7.78
CA THR A 106 45.23 -51.72 -8.41
C THR A 106 45.61 -53.14 -7.99
N GLN A 107 44.61 -53.96 -7.64
CA GLN A 107 44.72 -55.43 -7.64
C GLN A 107 44.66 -55.95 -9.08
#